data_AF-A0A9W8IJC5-F1
#
_entry.id   AF-A0A9W8IJC5-F1
#
_cell.length_a   1.000
_cell.length_b   1.000
_cell.length_c   1.000
_cell.angle_alpha   90.00
_cell.angle_beta   90.00
_cell.angle_gamma   90.00
#
_symmetry.space_group_name_H-M   'P 1'
#
loop_
_entity.id
_entity.type
_entity.pdbx_description
1 polymer ?
#
loop_
_entity_poly.entity_id
_entity_poly.type
_entity_poly.pdbx_seq_one_letter_code
_entity_poly.pdbx_strand_id
1 'polypeptide(L)'
;MVDGNNTHEERDWKLETAKYTLGGAGIGMLVSAFQTAYAPSKGGSALDMFGKYGGTIAFMAAMGGVFAGVDAAAAQIRGKDDYKNSAIAGCAAGLIAGARKRSIPAALGSCVFFATGMATYDYSGGFEGAMHGMTREQRDEYRAGLFASAADLKK
;
A
#
# COMPACT_ATOMS: atom_id res chain seq x y z
N MET A 1 -10.21 -20.10 -6.87
CA MET A 1 -10.27 -20.05 -8.35
C MET A 1 -11.36 -19.07 -8.68
N VAL A 2 -10.99 -17.83 -9.02
CA VAL A 2 -11.91 -16.79 -9.47
C VAL A 2 -11.73 -16.66 -10.98
N ASP A 3 -12.86 -16.72 -11.67
CA ASP A 3 -13.04 -16.91 -13.10
C ASP A 3 -12.27 -15.92 -13.99
N GLY A 4 -11.64 -16.53 -15.00
CA GLY A 4 -10.85 -15.86 -16.04
C GLY A 4 -11.70 -15.33 -17.19
N ASN A 5 -12.57 -14.36 -16.94
CA ASN A 5 -13.20 -13.60 -18.01
C ASN A 5 -13.55 -12.19 -17.50
N ASN A 6 -12.97 -11.16 -18.14
CA ASN A 6 -13.31 -9.71 -18.05
C ASN A 6 -12.39 -8.73 -17.29
N THR A 7 -11.12 -9.02 -16.95
CA THR A 7 -10.24 -8.02 -16.29
C THR A 7 -9.49 -7.07 -17.24
N HIS A 8 -9.98 -6.86 -18.47
CA HIS A 8 -9.51 -5.76 -19.34
C HIS A 8 -10.36 -4.50 -19.21
N GLU A 9 -11.18 -4.40 -18.16
CA GLU A 9 -11.74 -3.12 -17.73
C GLU A 9 -10.57 -2.21 -17.39
N GLU A 10 -10.46 -1.10 -18.12
CA GLU A 10 -9.42 -0.09 -18.03
C GLU A 10 -9.20 0.28 -16.56
N ARG A 11 -8.30 -0.43 -15.85
CA ARG A 11 -7.93 -0.03 -14.49
C ARG A 11 -7.41 1.37 -14.65
N ASP A 12 -8.12 2.34 -14.09
CA ASP A 12 -7.67 3.71 -14.07
C ASP A 12 -6.44 3.75 -13.19
N TRP A 13 -5.29 3.47 -13.79
CA TRP A 13 -4.01 3.30 -13.12
C TRP A 13 -3.66 4.57 -12.35
N LYS A 14 -4.22 5.71 -12.75
CA LYS A 14 -4.15 6.98 -12.03
C LYS A 14 -4.82 6.89 -10.67
N LEU A 15 -6.00 6.27 -10.59
CA LEU A 15 -6.75 6.09 -9.33
C LEU A 15 -6.04 5.10 -8.40
N GLU A 16 -5.57 3.98 -8.92
CA GLU A 16 -4.80 2.99 -8.13
C GLU A 16 -3.47 3.60 -7.66
N THR A 17 -2.72 4.25 -8.56
CA THR A 17 -1.49 4.96 -8.22
C THR A 17 -1.76 6.05 -7.19
N ALA A 18 -2.85 6.81 -7.33
CA ALA A 18 -3.24 7.82 -6.34
C ALA A 18 -3.53 7.19 -4.99
N LYS A 19 -4.27 6.06 -4.93
CA LYS A 19 -4.55 5.34 -3.67
C LYS A 19 -3.27 4.89 -2.98
N TYR A 20 -2.35 4.22 -3.70
CA TYR A 20 -1.10 3.74 -3.11
C TYR A 20 -0.16 4.89 -2.72
N THR A 21 -0.11 5.96 -3.52
CA THR A 21 0.67 7.17 -3.21
C THR A 21 0.11 7.90 -1.99
N LEU A 22 -1.21 8.06 -1.90
CA LEU A 22 -1.90 8.64 -0.75
C LEU A 22 -1.73 7.77 0.50
N GLY A 23 -1.85 6.46 0.36
CA GLY A 23 -1.61 5.50 1.44
C GLY A 23 -0.18 5.61 1.97
N GLY A 24 0.81 5.62 1.08
CA GLY A 24 2.22 5.82 1.42
C GLY A 24 2.49 7.19 2.06
N ALA A 25 1.89 8.27 1.52
CA ALA A 25 1.99 9.61 2.09
C ALA A 25 1.36 9.70 3.48
N GLY A 26 0.21 9.05 3.71
CA GLY A 26 -0.46 8.99 5.01
C GLY A 26 0.37 8.26 6.05
N ILE A 27 0.94 7.10 5.70
CA ILE A 27 1.88 6.37 6.57
C ILE A 27 3.11 7.25 6.86
N GLY A 28 3.67 7.90 5.84
CA GLY A 28 4.80 8.82 5.99
C GLY A 28 4.50 10.01 6.91
N MET A 29 3.29 10.56 6.84
CA MET A 29 2.82 11.63 7.71
C MET A 29 2.66 11.15 9.16
N LEU A 30 2.08 9.97 9.38
CA LEU A 30 1.95 9.38 10.71
C LEU A 30 3.32 9.12 11.34
N VAL A 31 4.23 8.47 10.61
CA VAL A 31 5.60 8.22 11.08
C VAL A 31 6.31 9.53 11.41
N SER A 32 6.14 10.56 10.57
CA SER A 32 6.73 11.88 10.81
C SER A 32 6.13 12.58 12.03
N ALA A 33 4.82 12.42 12.26
CA ALA A 33 4.15 12.94 13.45
C ALA A 33 4.64 12.24 14.72
N PHE A 34 4.79 10.91 14.70
CA PHE A 34 5.38 10.17 15.83
C PHE A 34 6.83 10.59 16.11
N GLN A 35 7.66 10.71 15.07
CA GLN A 35 9.04 11.17 15.23
C GLN A 35 9.10 12.61 15.78
N THR A 36 8.17 13.47 15.35
CA THR A 36 8.04 14.84 15.87
C THR A 36 7.62 14.86 17.34
N ALA A 37 6.76 13.94 17.78
CA ALA A 37 6.30 13.84 19.16
C ALA A 37 7.38 13.36 20.14
N TYR A 38 8.31 12.50 19.70
CA TYR A 38 9.37 11.93 20.54
C TYR A 38 10.74 12.63 20.40
N ALA A 39 10.91 13.55 19.46
CA ALA A 39 12.16 14.29 19.30
C ALA A 39 12.31 15.37 20.41
N PRO A 40 13.42 15.40 21.16
CA PRO A 40 13.68 16.47 22.14
C PRO A 40 13.77 17.82 21.42
N SER A 41 12.83 18.71 21.73
CA SER A 41 12.40 19.92 21.02
C SER A 41 13.49 20.91 20.59
N LYS A 42 13.42 21.45 19.36
CA LYS A 42 13.72 22.86 18.98
C LYS A 42 13.07 23.24 17.62
N GLY A 43 11.92 23.93 17.61
CA GLY A 43 11.39 24.58 16.39
C GLY A 43 9.86 24.52 16.26
N GLY A 44 9.16 25.57 16.65
CA GLY A 44 7.69 25.62 16.78
C GLY A 44 6.94 26.15 15.57
N SER A 45 6.95 25.46 14.43
CA SER A 45 6.09 25.81 13.28
C SER A 45 5.73 24.59 12.42
N ALA A 46 4.47 24.50 11.97
CA ALA A 46 4.00 23.49 11.01
C ALA A 46 4.77 23.50 9.68
N LEU A 47 5.35 24.64 9.30
CA LEU A 47 6.23 24.78 8.13
C LEU A 47 7.62 24.15 8.34
N ASP A 48 8.09 24.04 9.59
CA ASP A 48 9.36 23.39 9.93
C ASP A 48 9.22 21.85 9.88
N MET A 49 7.99 21.33 10.08
CA MET A 49 7.65 19.93 9.80
C MET A 49 7.77 19.60 8.30
N PHE A 50 7.26 20.47 7.42
CA PHE A 50 7.41 20.28 5.96
C PHE A 50 8.88 20.45 5.51
N GLY A 51 9.66 21.36 6.11
CA GLY A 51 11.07 21.55 5.79
C GLY A 51 11.99 20.40 6.27
N LYS A 52 11.82 19.92 7.51
CA LYS A 52 12.67 18.87 8.10
C LYS A 52 12.18 17.44 7.82
N TYR A 53 10.86 17.22 7.72
CA TYR A 53 10.24 15.90 7.51
C TYR A 53 9.61 15.74 6.13
N GLY A 54 9.57 16.78 5.29
CA GLY A 54 9.15 16.68 3.89
C GLY A 54 9.97 15.65 3.11
N GLY A 55 11.25 15.48 3.44
CA GLY A 55 12.10 14.43 2.86
C GLY A 55 11.70 13.00 3.23
N THR A 56 10.99 12.77 4.34
CA THR A 56 10.47 11.45 4.73
C THR A 56 9.12 11.20 4.07
N ILE A 57 8.24 12.22 4.03
CA ILE A 57 6.94 12.15 3.37
C ILE A 57 7.13 11.93 1.86
N ALA A 58 7.96 12.75 1.21
CA ALA A 58 8.27 12.62 -0.21
C ALA A 58 8.89 11.26 -0.53
N PHE A 59 9.68 10.69 0.38
CA PHE A 59 10.29 9.39 0.20
C PHE A 59 9.28 8.24 0.30
N MET A 60 8.37 8.28 1.30
CA MET A 60 7.30 7.28 1.40
C MET A 60 6.30 7.41 0.25
N ALA A 61 6.00 8.63 -0.18
CA ALA A 61 5.20 8.88 -1.38
C ALA A 61 5.90 8.34 -2.65
N ALA A 62 7.21 8.57 -2.80
CA ALA A 62 7.99 8.03 -3.91
C ALA A 62 8.02 6.49 -3.91
N MET A 63 8.15 5.86 -2.74
CA MET A 63 8.03 4.40 -2.61
C MET A 63 6.65 3.90 -3.04
N GLY A 64 5.57 4.56 -2.61
CA GLY A 64 4.19 4.22 -3.02
C GLY A 64 3.93 4.42 -4.51
N GLY A 65 4.48 5.49 -5.09
CA GLY A 65 4.39 5.76 -6.52
C GLY A 65 5.18 4.77 -7.38
N VAL A 66 6.40 4.40 -6.97
CA VAL A 66 7.20 3.38 -7.67
C VAL A 66 6.54 2.01 -7.57
N PHE A 67 5.99 1.66 -6.40
CA PHE A 67 5.22 0.43 -6.25
C PHE A 67 4.09 0.35 -7.29
N ALA A 68 3.21 1.35 -7.32
CA ALA A 68 2.06 1.34 -8.23
C ALA A 68 2.47 1.36 -9.72
N GLY A 69 3.52 2.12 -10.07
CA GLY A 69 4.04 2.16 -11.43
C GLY A 69 4.63 0.82 -11.88
N VAL A 70 5.41 0.17 -11.01
CA VAL A 70 6.02 -1.15 -11.31
C VAL A 70 4.95 -2.23 -11.35
N ASP A 71 3.96 -2.19 -10.46
CA ASP A 71 2.84 -3.13 -10.46
C ASP A 71 2.03 -3.02 -11.75
N ALA A 72 1.64 -1.80 -12.15
CA ALA A 72 0.91 -1.57 -13.40
C ALA A 72 1.72 -2.01 -14.63
N ALA A 73 3.02 -1.72 -14.68
CA ALA A 73 3.89 -2.17 -15.76
C ALA A 73 4.03 -3.69 -15.80
N ALA A 74 4.17 -4.35 -14.64
CA ALA A 74 4.25 -5.80 -14.54
C ALA A 74 2.95 -6.48 -14.99
N ALA A 75 1.80 -5.93 -14.60
CA ALA A 75 0.48 -6.39 -15.02
C ALA A 75 0.28 -6.24 -16.54
N GLN A 76 0.73 -5.12 -17.13
CA GLN A 76 0.67 -4.89 -18.57
C GLN A 76 1.55 -5.88 -19.36
N ILE A 77 2.79 -6.11 -18.92
CA ILE A 77 3.73 -7.01 -19.61
C ILE A 77 3.26 -8.47 -19.53
N ARG A 78 2.69 -8.88 -18.39
CA ARG A 78 2.28 -10.28 -18.16
C ARG A 78 0.85 -10.58 -18.56
N GLY A 79 0.02 -9.56 -18.73
CA GLY A 79 -1.42 -9.72 -18.98
C GLY A 79 -2.14 -10.49 -17.87
N LYS A 80 -1.57 -10.53 -16.66
CA LYS A 80 -2.10 -11.26 -15.50
C LYS A 80 -1.90 -10.41 -14.26
N ASP A 81 -2.92 -10.34 -13.42
CA ASP A 81 -2.90 -9.61 -12.15
C ASP A 81 -2.81 -10.63 -11.00
N ASP A 82 -1.57 -10.96 -10.59
CA ASP A 82 -1.27 -11.96 -9.57
C ASP A 82 -0.39 -11.34 -8.47
N TYR A 83 -0.36 -11.96 -7.28
CA TYR A 83 0.55 -11.63 -6.16
C TYR A 83 2.04 -11.49 -6.55
N LYS A 84 2.44 -12.07 -7.69
CA LYS A 84 3.79 -11.97 -8.24
C LYS A 84 4.12 -10.55 -8.72
N ASN A 85 3.13 -9.78 -9.20
CA ASN A 85 3.33 -8.39 -9.65
C ASN A 85 3.61 -7.51 -8.45
N SER A 86 2.78 -7.60 -7.41
CA SER A 86 2.98 -6.94 -6.12
C SER A 86 4.25 -7.37 -5.39
N ALA A 87 4.73 -8.61 -5.56
CA ALA A 87 6.03 -9.02 -5.06
C ALA A 87 7.19 -8.26 -5.74
N ILE A 88 7.13 -8.13 -7.07
CA ILE A 88 8.15 -7.44 -7.87
C ILE A 88 8.12 -5.94 -7.58
N ALA A 89 6.92 -5.35 -7.55
CA ALA A 89 6.71 -3.96 -7.17
C ALA A 89 7.17 -3.67 -5.74
N GLY A 90 6.87 -4.58 -4.81
CA GLY A 90 7.30 -4.51 -3.40
C GLY A 90 8.83 -4.55 -3.27
N CYS A 91 9.50 -5.45 -3.99
CA CYS A 91 10.96 -5.46 -4.02
C CYS A 91 11.53 -4.16 -4.60
N ALA A 92 10.98 -3.67 -5.71
CA ALA A 92 11.43 -2.44 -6.36
C ALA A 92 11.29 -1.22 -5.43
N ALA A 93 10.15 -1.07 -4.76
CA ALA A 93 9.96 -0.05 -3.74
C ALA A 93 10.92 -0.23 -2.56
N GLY A 94 11.11 -1.47 -2.10
CA GLY A 94 12.02 -1.82 -1.02
C GLY A 94 13.49 -1.47 -1.32
N LEU A 95 13.94 -1.64 -2.55
CA LEU A 95 15.30 -1.28 -2.97
C LEU A 95 15.56 0.23 -2.81
N ILE A 96 14.55 1.10 -3.00
CA ILE A 96 14.68 2.54 -2.78
C ILE A 96 15.01 2.85 -1.32
N ALA A 97 14.46 2.09 -0.37
CA ALA A 97 14.79 2.19 1.05
C ALA A 97 16.24 1.78 1.36
N GLY A 98 16.74 0.74 0.70
CA GLY A 98 18.16 0.36 0.77
C GLY A 98 19.09 1.39 0.14
N ALA A 99 18.68 1.95 -1.01
CA ALA A 99 19.43 2.98 -1.73
C ALA A 99 19.58 4.25 -0.89
N ARG A 100 18.52 4.68 -0.18
CA ARG A 100 18.59 5.81 0.76
C ARG A 100 19.59 5.57 1.89
N LYS A 101 19.70 4.33 2.38
CA LYS A 101 20.68 3.94 3.41
C LYS A 101 22.07 3.60 2.84
N ARG A 102 22.25 3.62 1.52
CA ARG A 102 23.50 3.25 0.80
C ARG A 102 24.10 1.93 1.29
N SER A 103 23.25 0.93 1.52
CA SER A 103 23.65 -0.34 2.10
C SER A 103 23.04 -1.52 1.35
N ILE A 104 23.90 -2.38 0.80
CA ILE A 104 23.50 -3.60 0.10
C ILE A 104 22.69 -4.55 1.00
N PRO A 105 23.12 -4.89 2.24
CA PRO A 105 22.32 -5.77 3.10
C PRO A 105 20.97 -5.13 3.46
N ALA A 106 20.94 -3.80 3.65
CA ALA A 106 19.68 -3.10 3.88
C ALA A 106 18.75 -3.18 2.66
N ALA A 107 19.29 -3.08 1.44
CA ALA A 107 18.53 -3.18 0.19
C ALA A 107 17.96 -4.58 -0.05
N LEU A 108 18.75 -5.62 0.22
CA LEU A 108 18.27 -7.00 0.10
C LEU A 108 17.22 -7.31 1.18
N GLY A 109 17.48 -6.90 2.43
CA GLY A 109 16.54 -7.07 3.52
C GLY A 109 15.22 -6.35 3.29
N SER A 110 15.25 -5.10 2.80
CA SER A 110 14.03 -4.36 2.46
C SER A 110 13.33 -4.93 1.24
N CYS A 111 14.05 -5.33 0.18
CA CYS A 111 13.43 -5.98 -0.97
C CYS A 111 12.64 -7.23 -0.55
N VAL A 112 13.26 -8.14 0.21
CA VAL A 112 12.57 -9.36 0.67
C VAL A 112 11.40 -9.02 1.58
N PHE A 113 11.59 -8.11 2.54
CA PHE A 113 10.53 -7.71 3.47
C PHE A 113 9.29 -7.15 2.74
N PHE A 114 9.49 -6.19 1.83
CA PHE A 114 8.39 -5.57 1.09
C PHE A 114 7.82 -6.51 0.03
N ALA A 115 8.64 -7.32 -0.63
CA ALA A 115 8.18 -8.32 -1.60
C ALA A 115 7.28 -9.37 -0.94
N THR A 116 7.72 -9.95 0.17
CA THR A 116 6.92 -10.93 0.91
C THR A 116 5.67 -10.28 1.50
N GLY A 117 5.80 -9.12 2.13
CA GLY A 117 4.65 -8.40 2.71
C GLY A 117 3.56 -8.11 1.69
N MET A 118 3.92 -7.52 0.54
CA MET A 118 2.96 -7.19 -0.52
C MET A 118 2.44 -8.43 -1.24
N ALA A 119 3.28 -9.44 -1.47
CA ALA A 119 2.82 -10.72 -2.00
C ALA A 119 1.78 -11.38 -1.08
N THR A 120 2.00 -11.37 0.23
CA THR A 120 1.05 -11.92 1.19
C THR A 120 -0.23 -11.09 1.30
N TYR A 121 -0.11 -9.77 1.23
CA TYR A 121 -1.26 -8.86 1.25
C TYR A 121 -2.19 -9.13 0.06
N ASP A 122 -1.65 -9.17 -1.15
CA ASP A 122 -2.43 -9.49 -2.35
C ASP A 122 -2.94 -10.92 -2.36
N TYR A 123 -2.11 -11.87 -1.92
CA TYR A 123 -2.54 -13.27 -1.78
C TYR A 123 -3.73 -13.42 -0.82
N SER A 124 -3.81 -12.57 0.21
CA SER A 124 -4.91 -12.55 1.18
C SER A 124 -6.17 -11.79 0.73
N GLY A 125 -6.16 -11.16 -0.45
CA GLY A 125 -7.27 -10.33 -0.93
C GLY A 125 -7.27 -8.90 -0.36
N GLY A 126 -6.12 -8.43 0.13
CA GLY A 126 -5.93 -7.09 0.67
C GLY A 126 -6.84 -6.74 1.85
N PHE A 127 -7.14 -5.46 2.03
CA PHE A 127 -8.03 -4.99 3.10
C PHE A 127 -9.51 -5.38 2.90
N GLU A 128 -9.90 -5.84 1.70
CA GLU A 128 -11.26 -6.30 1.43
C GLU A 128 -11.47 -7.75 1.85
N GLY A 129 -10.42 -8.56 1.99
CA GLY A 129 -10.49 -9.93 2.52
C GLY A 129 -11.57 -10.76 1.83
N ALA A 130 -12.54 -11.28 2.60
CA ALA A 130 -13.67 -12.06 2.07
C ALA A 130 -14.57 -11.28 1.08
N MET A 131 -14.47 -9.95 1.05
CA MET A 131 -15.24 -9.08 0.14
C MET A 131 -14.54 -8.81 -1.19
N HIS A 132 -13.35 -9.37 -1.40
CA HIS A 132 -12.61 -9.21 -2.64
C HIS A 132 -13.31 -9.95 -3.79
N GLY A 133 -13.77 -9.19 -4.80
CA GLY A 133 -14.53 -9.72 -5.94
C GLY A 133 -16.05 -9.79 -5.75
N MET A 134 -16.60 -9.35 -4.60
CA MET A 134 -18.05 -9.24 -4.42
C MET A 134 -18.61 -8.01 -5.13
N THR A 135 -19.69 -8.20 -5.90
CA THR A 135 -20.48 -7.09 -6.47
C THR A 135 -21.02 -6.21 -5.35
N ARG A 136 -21.26 -4.92 -5.67
CA ARG A 136 -21.67 -3.91 -4.67
C ARG A 136 -22.88 -4.35 -3.84
N GLU A 137 -23.84 -5.03 -4.46
CA GLU A 137 -25.01 -5.60 -3.78
C GLU A 137 -24.64 -6.70 -2.78
N GLN A 138 -23.84 -7.69 -3.19
CA GLN A 138 -23.40 -8.78 -2.31
C GLN A 138 -22.55 -8.28 -1.14
N ARG A 139 -21.77 -7.23 -1.36
CA ARG A 139 -20.97 -6.58 -0.33
C ARG A 139 -21.84 -5.90 0.73
N ASP A 140 -22.91 -5.24 0.31
CA ASP A 140 -23.83 -4.55 1.20
C ASP A 140 -24.68 -5.56 2.01
N GLU A 141 -25.03 -6.69 1.39
CA GLU A 141 -25.72 -7.81 2.05
C GLU A 141 -24.83 -8.53 3.07
N TYR A 142 -23.56 -8.81 2.74
CA TYR A 142 -22.59 -9.38 3.68
C TYR A 142 -22.31 -8.44 4.85
N ARG A 143 -22.27 -7.12 4.60
CA ARG A 143 -22.18 -6.10 5.65
C ARG A 143 -23.43 -6.11 6.54
N ALA A 144 -24.61 -6.16 5.95
CA ALA A 144 -25.87 -6.20 6.69
C ALA A 144 -25.97 -7.45 7.58
N GLY A 145 -25.55 -8.61 7.08
CA GLY A 145 -25.47 -9.85 7.85
C GLY A 145 -24.46 -9.80 9.01
N LEU A 146 -23.28 -9.21 8.78
CA LEU A 146 -22.28 -8.98 9.83
C LEU A 146 -22.80 -8.06 10.95
N PHE A 147 -23.48 -6.97 10.59
CA PHE A 147 -23.99 -6.01 11.59
C PHE A 147 -25.26 -6.50 12.30
N ALA A 148 -26.12 -7.27 11.63
CA ALA A 148 -27.25 -7.94 12.27
C ALA A 148 -26.76 -8.95 13.33
N SER A 149 -25.78 -9.79 12.99
CA SER A 149 -25.20 -10.76 13.92
C SER A 149 -24.47 -10.11 15.11
N ALA A 150 -23.88 -8.91 14.93
CA ALA A 150 -23.21 -8.18 16.00
C ALA A 150 -24.18 -7.46 16.94
N ALA A 151 -25.35 -7.03 16.45
CA ALA A 151 -26.39 -6.41 17.27
C ALA A 151 -27.08 -7.43 18.19
N ASP A 152 -27.26 -8.68 17.73
CA ASP A 152 -27.86 -9.76 18.51
C ASP A 152 -26.95 -10.31 19.62
N LEU A 153 -25.63 -10.18 19.49
CA LEU A 153 -24.66 -10.59 20.53
C LEU A 153 -24.59 -9.65 21.74
N LYS A 154 -25.28 -8.49 21.69
CA LYS A 154 -25.29 -7.49 22.77
C LYS A 154 -26.57 -7.55 23.63
N LYS A 155 -27.39 -8.59 23.47
CA LYS A 155 -28.63 -8.82 24.23
C LYS A 155 -28.48 -10.04 25.14
#